data_AF-A0A2S9FMK5-F1
#
_entry.id   AF-A0A2S9FMK5-F1
#
_cell.length_a   1.000
_cell.length_b   1.000
_cell.length_c   1.000
_cell.angle_alpha   90.00
_cell.angle_beta   90.00
_cell.angle_gamma   90.00
#
_symmetry.space_group_name_H-M   'P 1'
#
loop_
_entity.id
_entity.type
_entity.pdbx_description
1 polymer ?
#
loop_
_entity_poly.entity_id
_entity_poly.type
_entity_poly.pdbx_seq_one_letter_code
_entity_poly.pdbx_strand_id
1 'polypeptide(L)'
;QKILGHMADVGLGYLTLGQPLTTLSGGERQRLKLAARLSEKSADAGTVYVLDEPTTGLHLADVDQLLGLLDRLVDSGKSVIVIEHHQAVMAHADWIIDLGPGAGHDGGRIVFEGTPQQLVKDRTTLTGKHLAEYVGA
;
A
#
# COMPACT_ATOMS: atom_id res chain seq x y z
N GLN A 1 -14.64 20.81 -7.56
CA GLN A 1 -14.72 20.07 -6.28
C GLN A 1 -13.94 18.77 -6.42
N LYS A 2 -12.67 18.71 -6.00
CA LYS A 2 -11.81 17.52 -6.21
C LYS A 2 -11.51 16.77 -4.92
N ILE A 3 -11.29 17.50 -3.82
CA ILE A 3 -10.87 16.91 -2.55
C ILE A 3 -11.92 16.00 -1.89
N LEU A 4 -13.21 16.33 -2.00
CA LEU A 4 -14.28 15.50 -1.41
C LEU A 4 -14.40 14.15 -2.12
N GLY A 5 -14.23 14.12 -3.44
CA GLY A 5 -14.16 12.86 -4.20
C GLY A 5 -12.98 12.03 -3.74
N HIS A 6 -11.79 12.63 -3.66
CA HIS A 6 -10.61 11.92 -3.17
C HIS A 6 -10.73 11.45 -1.72
N MET A 7 -11.43 12.19 -0.85
CA MET A 7 -11.73 11.74 0.51
C MET A 7 -12.64 10.50 0.51
N ALA A 8 -13.65 10.46 -0.35
CA ALA A 8 -14.47 9.26 -0.51
C ALA A 8 -13.67 8.09 -1.09
N ASP A 9 -12.79 8.37 -2.06
CA ASP A 9 -11.92 7.40 -2.73
C ASP A 9 -10.91 6.74 -1.79
N VAL A 10 -10.59 7.38 -0.67
CA VAL A 10 -9.74 6.81 0.41
C VAL A 10 -10.54 6.24 1.57
N GLY A 11 -11.85 6.06 1.41
CA GLY A 11 -12.71 5.53 2.46
C GLY A 11 -13.05 6.50 3.58
N LEU A 12 -12.71 7.78 3.45
CA LEU A 12 -12.96 8.80 4.48
C LEU A 12 -14.27 9.58 4.24
N GLY A 13 -15.17 9.05 3.42
CA GLY A 13 -16.47 9.67 3.15
C GLY A 13 -17.39 9.80 4.36
N TYR A 14 -17.11 9.04 5.43
CA TYR A 14 -17.86 9.11 6.69
C TYR A 14 -17.38 10.23 7.64
N LEU A 15 -16.21 10.84 7.36
CA LEU A 15 -15.69 11.91 8.21
C LEU A 15 -16.50 13.20 8.00
N THR A 16 -16.75 13.91 9.10
CA THR A 16 -17.46 15.19 9.05
C THR A 16 -16.46 16.33 8.80
N LEU A 17 -16.79 17.24 7.89
CA LEU A 17 -15.97 18.43 7.65
C LEU A 17 -15.89 19.29 8.93
N GLY A 18 -14.67 19.69 9.32
CA GLY A 18 -14.41 20.41 10.56
C GLY A 18 -14.21 19.52 11.80
N GLN A 19 -14.28 18.19 11.65
CA GLN A 19 -13.91 17.26 12.72
C GLN A 19 -12.45 17.51 13.16
N PRO A 20 -12.17 17.60 14.48
CA PRO A 20 -10.82 17.81 14.96
C PRO A 20 -9.87 16.67 14.57
N LEU A 21 -8.66 17.00 14.08
CA LEU A 21 -7.65 15.99 13.69
C LEU A 21 -7.22 15.08 14.85
N THR A 22 -7.41 15.53 16.09
CA THR A 22 -7.11 14.76 17.31
C THR A 22 -8.03 13.56 17.51
N THR A 23 -9.21 13.54 16.87
CA THR A 23 -10.14 12.42 16.96
C THR A 23 -9.92 11.37 15.88
N LEU A 24 -9.03 11.66 14.91
CA LEU A 24 -8.72 10.74 13.83
C LEU A 24 -7.72 9.65 14.28
N SER A 25 -7.99 8.41 13.87
CA SER A 25 -7.06 7.29 13.99
C SER A 25 -5.78 7.55 13.16
N GLY A 26 -4.73 6.76 13.42
CA GLY A 26 -3.49 6.83 12.64
C GLY A 26 -3.75 6.60 11.14
N GLY A 27 -4.49 5.53 10.81
CA GLY A 27 -4.85 5.19 9.44
C GLY A 27 -5.77 6.22 8.78
N GLU A 28 -6.67 6.86 9.51
CA GLU A 28 -7.47 7.98 8.98
C GLU A 28 -6.60 9.19 8.62
N ARG A 29 -5.65 9.56 9.49
CA ARG A 29 -4.71 10.67 9.20
C ARG A 29 -3.82 10.36 8.00
N GLN A 30 -3.38 9.12 7.85
CA GLN A 30 -2.57 8.68 6.72
C GLN A 30 -3.36 8.74 5.41
N ARG A 31 -4.58 8.19 5.39
CA ARG A 31 -5.49 8.27 4.22
C ARG A 31 -5.85 9.69 3.85
N LEU A 32 -6.04 10.57 4.84
CA LEU A 32 -6.30 12.00 4.60
C LEU A 32 -5.09 12.68 3.92
N LYS A 33 -3.87 12.36 4.35
CA LYS A 33 -2.64 12.85 3.69
C LYS A 33 -2.55 12.36 2.25
N LEU A 34 -2.89 11.10 1.98
CA LEU A 34 -2.90 10.54 0.63
C LEU A 34 -3.94 11.24 -0.28
N ALA A 35 -5.17 11.45 0.21
CA ALA A 35 -6.22 12.16 -0.52
C ALA A 35 -5.84 13.61 -0.88
N ALA A 36 -5.12 14.29 0.02
CA ALA A 36 -4.58 15.62 -0.24
C ALA A 36 -3.57 15.62 -1.41
N ARG A 37 -2.69 14.61 -1.47
CA ARG A 37 -1.68 14.47 -2.54
C ARG A 37 -2.28 14.08 -3.89
N LEU A 38 -3.33 13.26 -3.92
CA LEU A 38 -4.09 12.99 -5.14
C LEU A 38 -4.66 14.27 -5.80
N SER A 39 -4.90 15.31 -5.00
CA SER A 39 -5.45 16.58 -5.48
C SER A 39 -4.41 17.50 -6.14
N GLU A 40 -3.11 17.24 -5.94
CA GLU A 40 -2.02 18.05 -6.48
C GLU A 40 -1.80 17.72 -7.97
N LYS A 41 -2.49 18.48 -8.83
CA LYS A 41 -2.34 18.42 -10.30
C LYS A 41 -0.92 18.72 -10.82
N SER A 42 -0.05 19.24 -9.96
CA SER A 42 1.28 19.74 -10.31
C SER A 42 2.42 18.87 -9.78
N ALA A 43 2.13 17.69 -9.22
CA ALA A 43 3.18 16.72 -8.93
C ALA A 43 3.59 16.09 -10.27
N ASP A 44 4.71 16.58 -10.82
CA ASP A 44 5.30 16.14 -12.08
C ASP A 44 5.27 14.62 -12.24
N ALA A 45 4.99 14.16 -13.46
CA ALA A 45 5.22 12.78 -13.84
C ALA A 45 6.63 12.36 -13.37
N GLY A 46 6.73 11.26 -12.63
CA GLY A 46 7.98 10.85 -11.96
C GLY A 46 8.07 11.14 -10.46
N THR A 47 7.00 11.61 -9.81
CA THR A 47 6.92 11.65 -8.34
C THR A 47 6.95 10.22 -7.76
N VAL A 48 7.75 10.00 -6.71
CA VAL A 48 7.85 8.72 -5.98
C VAL A 48 7.20 8.88 -4.60
N TYR A 49 6.24 8.01 -4.28
CA TYR A 49 5.70 7.86 -2.93
C TYR A 49 6.36 6.68 -2.23
N VAL A 50 6.75 6.88 -0.97
CA VAL A 50 7.20 5.81 -0.08
C VAL A 50 6.22 5.74 1.08
N LEU A 51 5.56 4.59 1.23
CA LEU A 51 4.54 4.34 2.25
C LEU A 51 5.02 3.24 3.18
N ASP A 52 5.01 3.54 4.47
CA ASP A 52 5.36 2.60 5.53
C ASP A 52 4.06 2.04 6.13
N GLU A 53 3.85 0.73 5.95
CA GLU A 53 2.68 -0.04 6.39
C GLU A 53 1.33 0.69 6.25
N PRO A 54 0.92 1.09 5.03
CA PRO A 54 -0.32 1.84 4.82
C PRO A 54 -1.60 1.07 5.20
N THR A 55 -1.53 -0.24 5.38
CA THR A 55 -2.64 -1.05 5.89
C THR A 55 -2.76 -1.06 7.42
N THR A 56 -1.80 -0.49 8.15
CA THR A 56 -1.79 -0.53 9.61
C THR A 56 -3.03 0.14 10.21
N GLY A 57 -3.81 -0.66 10.96
CA GLY A 57 -5.05 -0.23 11.60
C GLY A 57 -6.24 -0.08 10.63
N LEU A 58 -6.14 -0.57 9.40
CA LEU A 58 -7.28 -0.70 8.49
C LEU A 58 -8.03 -2.00 8.73
N HIS A 59 -9.35 -1.92 8.60
CA HIS A 59 -10.19 -3.11 8.51
C HIS A 59 -9.98 -3.79 7.16
N LEU A 60 -10.13 -5.11 7.07
CA LEU A 60 -9.99 -5.86 5.80
C LEU A 60 -10.85 -5.29 4.67
N ALA A 61 -12.06 -4.83 4.99
CA ALA A 61 -12.99 -4.21 4.05
C ALA A 61 -12.48 -2.88 3.44
N ASP A 62 -11.52 -2.20 4.09
CA ASP A 62 -10.95 -0.94 3.63
C ASP A 62 -9.66 -1.14 2.83
N VAL A 63 -9.09 -2.36 2.83
CA VAL A 63 -7.86 -2.67 2.08
C VAL A 63 -8.10 -2.48 0.58
N ASP A 64 -9.23 -2.92 0.05
CA ASP A 64 -9.58 -2.77 -1.37
C ASP A 64 -9.63 -1.30 -1.81
N GLN A 65 -10.10 -0.41 -0.92
CA GLN A 65 -10.13 1.04 -1.19
C GLN A 65 -8.72 1.63 -1.22
N LEU A 66 -7.84 1.19 -0.31
CA LEU A 66 -6.44 1.57 -0.33
C LEU A 66 -5.77 1.08 -1.62
N LEU A 67 -5.95 -0.18 -2.00
CA LEU A 67 -5.40 -0.75 -3.25
C LEU A 67 -5.85 0.07 -4.46
N GLY A 68 -7.14 0.36 -4.59
CA GLY A 68 -7.64 1.20 -5.67
C GLY A 68 -7.07 2.62 -5.68
N LEU A 69 -6.68 3.17 -4.52
CA LEU A 69 -5.94 4.43 -4.47
C LEU A 69 -4.51 4.28 -5.00
N LEU A 70 -3.80 3.21 -4.59
CA LEU A 70 -2.43 2.98 -5.03
C LEU A 70 -2.39 2.81 -6.55
N ASP A 71 -3.33 2.06 -7.11
CA ASP A 71 -3.49 1.88 -8.56
C ASP A 71 -3.67 3.23 -9.27
N ARG A 72 -4.56 4.10 -8.77
CA ARG A 72 -4.75 5.45 -9.34
C ARG A 72 -3.49 6.33 -9.26
N LEU A 73 -2.68 6.18 -8.21
CA LEU A 73 -1.40 6.89 -8.12
C LEU A 73 -0.46 6.41 -9.23
N VAL A 74 -0.34 5.10 -9.42
CA VAL A 74 0.48 4.49 -10.47
C VAL A 74 -0.01 4.90 -11.86
N ASP A 75 -1.30 4.77 -12.14
CA ASP A 75 -1.95 5.17 -13.40
C ASP A 75 -1.71 6.65 -13.75
N SER A 76 -1.53 7.49 -12.73
CA SER A 76 -1.23 8.91 -12.89
C SER A 76 0.24 9.21 -13.21
N GLY A 77 1.05 8.18 -13.51
CA GLY A 77 2.47 8.29 -13.88
C GLY A 77 3.42 8.47 -12.69
N LYS A 78 3.02 8.00 -11.51
CA LYS A 78 3.82 8.08 -10.27
C LYS A 78 4.30 6.70 -9.87
N SER A 79 5.43 6.62 -9.18
CA SER A 79 5.91 5.35 -8.62
C SER A 79 5.52 5.27 -7.14
N VAL A 80 5.08 4.09 -6.71
CA VAL A 80 4.70 3.85 -5.32
C VAL A 80 5.55 2.71 -4.79
N ILE A 81 6.30 2.97 -3.72
CA ILE A 81 7.06 1.99 -2.96
C ILE A 81 6.34 1.79 -1.63
N VAL A 82 6.00 0.56 -1.33
CA VAL A 82 5.24 0.21 -0.14
C VAL A 82 6.01 -0.81 0.69
N ILE A 83 6.18 -0.52 1.97
CA ILE A 83 6.66 -1.48 2.97
C ILE A 83 5.42 -2.11 3.58
N GLU A 84 5.21 -3.42 3.36
CA GLU A 84 4.00 -4.11 3.77
C GLU A 84 4.24 -5.55 4.18
N HIS A 85 3.33 -6.04 5.03
CA HIS A 85 3.23 -7.44 5.40
C HIS A 85 1.86 -8.05 5.02
N HIS A 86 0.92 -7.23 4.52
CA HIS A 86 -0.41 -7.70 4.13
C HIS A 86 -0.40 -8.36 2.73
N GLN A 87 -0.78 -9.64 2.66
CA GLN A 87 -0.72 -10.46 1.44
C GLN A 87 -1.54 -9.87 0.27
N ALA A 88 -2.67 -9.22 0.54
CA ALA A 88 -3.47 -8.56 -0.50
C ALA A 88 -2.68 -7.47 -1.24
N VAL A 89 -1.87 -6.68 -0.52
CA VAL A 89 -1.03 -5.63 -1.12
C VAL A 89 0.10 -6.25 -1.92
N MET A 90 0.74 -7.30 -1.38
CA MET A 90 1.79 -8.04 -2.09
C MET A 90 1.27 -8.65 -3.41
N ALA A 91 0.07 -9.24 -3.38
CA ALA A 91 -0.53 -9.86 -4.57
C ALA A 91 -0.89 -8.85 -5.66
N HIS A 92 -1.19 -7.61 -5.30
CA HIS A 92 -1.49 -6.51 -6.22
C HIS A 92 -0.24 -5.80 -6.77
N ALA A 93 0.94 -6.01 -6.18
CA ALA A 93 2.16 -5.32 -6.59
C ALA A 93 2.64 -5.77 -7.98
N ASP A 94 3.21 -4.85 -8.76
CA ASP A 94 3.88 -5.21 -10.02
C ASP A 94 5.24 -5.89 -9.79
N TRP A 95 5.89 -5.55 -8.66
CA TRP A 95 7.23 -5.99 -8.30
C TRP A 95 7.36 -6.15 -6.79
N ILE A 96 8.06 -7.19 -6.34
CA ILE A 96 8.34 -7.48 -4.93
C ILE A 96 9.84 -7.59 -4.73
N ILE A 97 10.32 -6.94 -3.66
CA ILE A 97 11.66 -7.14 -3.09
C ILE A 97 11.44 -7.75 -1.70
N ASP A 98 11.86 -9.00 -1.52
CA ASP A 98 11.72 -9.71 -0.25
C ASP A 98 13.04 -9.63 0.53
N LEU A 99 12.96 -9.23 1.80
CA LEU A 99 14.11 -9.06 2.68
C LEU A 99 14.13 -10.15 3.75
N GLY A 100 15.29 -10.75 3.99
CA GLY A 100 15.42 -11.82 4.97
C GLY A 100 16.84 -12.38 5.05
N PRO A 101 17.00 -13.69 5.34
CA PRO A 101 15.96 -14.69 5.63
C PRO A 101 15.32 -14.58 7.02
N GLY A 102 15.92 -13.81 7.94
CA GLY A 102 15.39 -13.52 9.26
C GLY A 102 15.38 -12.01 9.56
N ALA A 103 15.24 -11.66 10.83
CA ALA A 103 15.28 -10.27 11.29
C ALA A 103 16.62 -9.93 11.96
N GLY A 104 16.95 -8.64 12.04
CA GLY A 104 18.18 -8.17 12.70
C GLY A 104 19.44 -8.74 12.04
N HIS A 105 20.29 -9.39 12.84
CA HIS A 105 21.55 -10.00 12.37
C HIS A 105 21.37 -11.13 11.35
N ASP A 106 20.21 -11.79 11.36
CA ASP A 106 19.86 -12.86 10.42
C ASP A 106 19.16 -12.32 9.16
N GLY A 107 19.00 -10.99 9.05
CA GLY A 107 18.30 -10.31 7.96
C GLY A 107 19.20 -9.44 7.08
N GLY A 108 18.58 -8.46 6.43
CA GLY A 108 19.28 -7.42 5.66
C GLY A 108 19.77 -7.85 4.28
N ARG A 109 19.30 -9.00 3.77
CA ARG A 109 19.62 -9.48 2.42
C ARG A 109 18.36 -9.49 1.56
N ILE A 110 18.52 -9.17 0.28
CA ILE A 110 17.49 -9.43 -0.72
C ILE A 110 17.48 -10.94 -0.96
N VAL A 111 16.42 -11.61 -0.53
CA VAL A 111 16.25 -13.06 -0.68
C VAL A 111 15.40 -13.42 -1.89
N PHE A 112 14.65 -12.46 -2.43
CA PHE A 112 13.94 -12.56 -3.69
C PHE A 112 13.73 -11.16 -4.29
N GLU A 113 13.74 -11.09 -5.62
CA GLU A 113 13.37 -9.91 -6.39
C GLU A 113 12.68 -10.36 -7.69
N GLY A 114 11.48 -9.85 -7.97
CA GLY A 114 10.70 -10.25 -9.14
C GLY A 114 9.21 -9.95 -9.01
N THR A 115 8.40 -10.54 -9.89
CA THR A 115 6.94 -10.38 -9.83
C THR A 115 6.31 -11.27 -8.76
N PRO A 116 5.11 -10.95 -8.23
CA PRO A 116 4.41 -11.81 -7.27
C PRO A 116 4.20 -13.24 -7.78
N GLN A 117 3.95 -13.42 -9.08
CA GLN A 117 3.76 -14.75 -9.68
C GLN A 117 5.05 -15.57 -9.64
N GLN A 118 6.22 -14.94 -9.84
CA GLN A 118 7.51 -15.62 -9.70
C GLN A 118 7.74 -16.02 -8.25
N LEU A 119 7.46 -15.13 -7.29
CA LEU A 119 7.60 -15.42 -5.85
C LEU A 119 6.73 -16.61 -5.41
N VAL A 120 5.47 -16.63 -5.84
CA VAL A 120 4.50 -17.71 -5.56
C VAL A 120 4.91 -19.04 -6.21
N LYS A 121 5.50 -18.98 -7.41
CA LYS A 121 5.96 -20.17 -8.12
C LYS A 121 7.17 -20.79 -7.45
N ASP A 122 8.14 -19.96 -7.04
CA ASP A 122 9.42 -20.44 -6.52
C ASP A 122 9.27 -20.96 -5.08
N ARG A 123 8.42 -20.34 -4.25
CA ARG A 123 8.17 -20.72 -2.82
C ARG A 123 9.44 -20.89 -1.99
N THR A 124 10.51 -20.20 -2.39
CA THR A 124 11.83 -20.31 -1.76
C THR A 124 11.92 -19.53 -0.45
N THR A 125 11.12 -18.47 -0.29
CA THR A 125 11.11 -17.61 0.91
C THR A 125 9.87 -17.83 1.77
N LEU A 126 9.90 -17.36 3.03
CA LEU A 126 8.74 -17.42 3.93
C LEU A 126 7.56 -16.62 3.36
N THR A 127 7.84 -15.41 2.85
CA THR A 127 6.88 -14.54 2.16
C THR A 127 6.24 -15.27 0.98
N GLY A 128 7.04 -15.93 0.13
CA GLY A 128 6.50 -16.64 -1.04
C GLY A 128 5.62 -17.84 -0.70
N LYS A 129 5.90 -18.55 0.40
CA LYS A 129 5.03 -19.64 0.88
C LYS A 129 3.67 -19.11 1.35
N HIS A 130 3.67 -18.07 2.18
CA HIS A 130 2.43 -17.47 2.67
C HIS A 130 1.63 -16.77 1.56
N LEU A 131 2.30 -16.16 0.59
CA LEU A 131 1.62 -15.56 -0.54
C LEU A 131 0.98 -16.64 -1.43
N ALA A 132 1.66 -17.77 -1.64
CA ALA A 132 1.11 -18.91 -2.39
C ALA A 132 -0.16 -19.48 -1.72
N GLU A 133 -0.13 -19.67 -0.40
CA GLU A 133 -1.30 -20.10 0.37
C GLU A 133 -2.47 -19.11 0.24
N TYR A 134 -2.19 -17.81 0.31
CA TYR A 134 -3.20 -16.76 0.21
C TYR A 134 -3.88 -16.72 -1.16
N VAL A 135 -3.13 -16.87 -2.26
CA VAL A 135 -3.69 -16.86 -3.62
C VAL A 135 -4.27 -18.23 -4.05
N GLY A 136 -4.19 -19.24 -3.19
CA GLY A 136 -4.71 -20.58 -3.46
C GLY A 136 -3.93 -21.37 -4.51
N ALA A 137 -2.61 -21.12 -4.62
CA ALA A 137 -1.73 -21.76 -5.60
C ALA A 137 -1.01 -22.99 -5.06
#